data_AF-A0A6I0E6T5-F1
#
_entry.id   AF-A0A6I0E6T5-F1
#
_cell.length_a   1.000
_cell.length_b   1.000
_cell.length_c   1.000
_cell.angle_alpha   90.00
_cell.angle_beta   90.00
_cell.angle_gamma   90.00
#
_symmetry.space_group_name_H-M   'P 1'
#
loop_
_entity.id
_entity.type
_entity.pdbx_description
1 polymer ?
#
loop_
_entity_poly.entity_id
_entity_poly.type
_entity_poly.pdbx_seq_one_letter_code
_entity_poly.pdbx_strand_id
1 'polypeptide(L)' 'DVTFIFSTHDQRVVSKAHRIVLLEDGMVKSDEFRV' A
#
# COMPACT_ATOMS: atom_id res chain seq x y z
N ASP A 1 1.55 19.13 -6.25
CA ASP A 1 1.20 17.72 -6.08
C ASP A 1 1.80 17.23 -4.77
N VAL A 2 1.08 16.42 -4.00
CA VAL A 2 1.51 15.99 -2.67
C VAL A 2 1.31 14.49 -2.56
N THR A 3 2.40 13.78 -2.26
CA THR A 3 2.38 12.32 -2.10
C THR A 3 2.25 11.97 -0.62
N PHE A 4 1.32 11.07 -0.31
CA PHE A 4 1.15 10.51 1.03
C PHE A 4 1.52 9.03 1.03
N ILE A 5 2.35 8.64 1.99
CA ILE A 5 2.70 7.25 2.25
C ILE A 5 2.42 6.98 3.72
N PHE A 6 1.69 5.91 3.99
CA PHE A 6 1.41 5.44 5.34
C PHE A 6 1.25 3.92 5.33
N SER A 7 1.47 3.28 6.47
CA SER A 7 1.30 1.84 6.66
C SER A 7 0.11 1.57 7.57
N THR A 8 -0.75 0.62 7.19
CA THR A 8 -1.89 0.21 8.02
C THR A 8 -2.23 -1.25 7.76
N HIS A 9 -2.75 -1.92 8.78
CA HIS A 9 -3.34 -3.26 8.65
C HIS A 9 -4.86 -3.19 8.42
N ASP A 10 -5.49 -2.01 8.46
CA ASP A 10 -6.91 -1.84 8.17
C ASP A 10 -7.18 -1.94 6.66
N GLN A 11 -7.78 -3.05 6.24
CA GLN A 11 -8.12 -3.32 4.84
C GLN A 11 -9.00 -2.24 4.20
N ARG A 12 -9.82 -1.53 4.98
CA ARG A 12 -10.72 -0.47 4.46
C ARG A 12 -9.96 0.79 4.02
N VAL A 13 -8.76 0.98 4.54
CA VAL A 13 -7.88 2.06 4.13
C VAL A 13 -7.04 1.62 2.93
N VAL A 14 -6.51 0.39 2.98
CA VAL A 14 -5.78 -0.23 1.86
C VAL A 14 -6.63 -0.26 0.59
N SER A 15 -7.93 -0.55 0.71
CA SER A 15 -8.85 -0.57 -0.43
C SER A 15 -9.02 0.77 -1.14
N LYS A 16 -8.69 1.89 -0.48
CA LYS A 16 -8.79 3.26 -1.03
C LYS A 16 -7.46 3.79 -1.57
N ALA A 17 -6.35 3.06 -1.40
CA ALA A 17 -5.04 3.52 -1.82
C ALA A 17 -4.84 3.38 -3.34
N HIS A 18 -4.13 4.34 -3.94
CA HIS A 18 -3.75 4.32 -5.36
C HIS A 18 -2.62 3.33 -5.68
N ARG A 19 -1.77 3.03 -4.69
CA ARG A 19 -0.70 2.03 -4.80
C ARG A 19 -0.63 1.26 -3.49
N ILE A 20 -0.42 -0.04 -3.58
CA ILE A 20 -0.27 -0.92 -2.44
C ILE A 20 1.06 -1.64 -2.58
N VAL A 21 1.90 -1.49 -1.56
CA VAL A 21 3.16 -2.23 -1.43
C VAL A 21 3.01 -3.16 -0.24
N LEU A 22 2.97 -4.47 -0.49
CA LEU A 22 2.88 -5.49 0.55
C LEU A 22 4.29 -5.92 0.93
N LEU A 23 4.58 -5.90 2.23
CA LEU A 23 5.86 -6.36 2.77
C LEU A 23 5.66 -7.65 3.57
N GLU A 24 6.60 -8.58 3.44
CA GLU A 24 6.69 -9.79 4.25
C GLU A 24 8.17 -10.03 4.58
N ASP A 25 8.49 -10.20 5.86
CA ASP A 25 9.86 -10.40 6.36
C ASP A 25 10.89 -9.37 5.87
N GLY A 26 10.46 -8.10 5.76
CA GLY A 26 11.31 -6.99 5.29
C GLY A 26 11.55 -6.98 3.78
N MET A 27 10.92 -7.88 3.02
CA MET A 27 10.99 -7.95 1.57
C MET A 27 9.68 -7.46 0.94
N VAL A 28 9.77 -6.89 -0.27
CA VAL A 28 8.58 -6.56 -1.06
C VAL A 28 7.98 -7.85 -1.60
N LYS A 29 6.78 -8.18 -1.13
CA LYS A 29 6.01 -9.33 -1.58
C LYS A 29 5.20 -9.00 -2.83
N SER A 30 4.55 -7.83 -2.86
CA SER A 30 3.88 -7.31 -4.06
C SER A 30 3.91 -5.79 -4.11
N ASP A 31 3.80 -5.26 -5.33
CA ASP A 31 3.74 -3.83 -5.63
C ASP A 31 2.70 -3.62 -6.74
N GLU A 32 1.56 -3.06 -6.37
CA GLU A 32 0.37 -3.00 -7.21
C GLU A 32 -0.15 -1.56 -7.32
N PHE A 33 -0.39 -1.09 -8.55
CA PHE A 33 -1.07 0.17 -8.83
C PHE A 33 -2.56 -0.12 -9.06
N ARG A 34 -3.44 0.65 -8.39
CA ARG A 34 -4.89 0.58 -8.58
C ARG A 34 -5.37 1.83 -9.33
N VAL A 35 -6.22 1.59 -10.34
CA VAL A 35 -6.97 2.62 -11.09
C VAL A 35 -8.32 2.86 -10.47
#